data_AF-A0A1V2DNE6-F1
#
_entry.id   AF-A0A1V2DNE6-F1
#
_cell.length_a   1.000
_cell.length_b   1.000
_cell.length_c   1.000
_cell.angle_alpha   90.00
_cell.angle_beta   90.00
_cell.angle_gamma   90.00
#
_symmetry.space_group_name_H-M   'P 1'
#
loop_
_entity.id
_entity.type
_entity.pdbx_description
1 polymer ?
#
loop_
_entity_poly.entity_id
_entity_poly.type
_entity_poly.pdbx_seq_one_letter_code
_entity_poly.pdbx_strand_id
1 'polypeptide(L)' 'MGYVGFEAVAGDKAGAERDKFIEEALRVNKFSIVNQSKWLFSHSGMKIPSQEVFEKSFSDAIMRRIVEEGTGFGRY' A
#
# COMPACT_ATOMS: atom_id res chain seq x y z
N MET A 1 -0.08 15.18 0.42
CA MET A 1 -1.40 14.95 1.05
C MET A 1 -1.48 13.51 1.52
N GLY A 2 -0.97 13.17 2.70
CA GLY A 2 -0.89 11.76 3.08
C GLY A 2 -0.47 11.57 4.52
N TYR A 3 -1.35 11.94 5.46
CA TYR A 3 -1.24 11.57 6.89
C TYR A 3 -2.60 11.60 7.62
N VAL A 4 -3.69 11.75 6.88
CA VAL A 4 -5.04 11.82 7.47
C VAL A 4 -5.60 10.40 7.41
N GLY A 5 -5.43 9.65 8.51
CA GLY A 5 -5.87 8.26 8.63
C GLY A 5 -7.40 8.13 8.62
N PHE A 6 -7.91 6.90 8.46
CA PHE A 6 -9.35 6.59 8.40
C PHE A 6 -10.16 7.19 9.57
N GLU A 7 -9.56 7.32 10.75
CA GLU A 7 -10.13 7.94 11.96
C GLU A 7 -10.48 9.43 11.81
N ALA A 8 -9.97 10.09 10.79
CA ALA A 8 -10.29 11.49 10.52
C ALA A 8 -11.61 11.67 9.78
N VAL A 9 -12.10 10.61 9.13
CA VAL A 9 -13.35 10.64 8.35
C VAL A 9 -14.44 9.74 8.92
N ALA A 10 -14.09 8.88 9.90
CA ALA A 10 -15.02 7.99 10.59
C ALA A 10 -14.70 7.90 12.09
N GLY A 11 -15.73 7.64 12.90
CA GLY A 11 -15.58 7.48 14.35
C GLY A 11 -15.59 8.81 15.12
N ASP A 12 -15.40 8.73 16.45
CA ASP A 12 -15.59 9.87 17.35
C ASP A 12 -14.61 11.03 17.12
N LYS A 13 -13.48 10.76 16.45
CA LYS A 13 -12.42 11.75 16.16
C LYS A 13 -12.66 12.54 14.87
N ALA A 14 -13.61 12.13 14.04
CA ALA A 14 -13.85 12.76 12.73
C ALA A 14 -14.51 14.14 12.83
N GLY A 15 -15.18 14.46 13.94
CA GLY A 15 -15.75 15.78 14.19
C GLY A 15 -16.63 16.28 13.03
N ALA A 16 -16.24 17.41 12.42
CA ALA A 16 -16.93 18.02 11.29
C ALA A 16 -16.68 17.33 9.93
N GLU A 17 -15.62 16.53 9.80
CA GLU A 17 -15.22 15.80 8.60
C GLU A 17 -15.82 14.38 8.54
N ARG A 18 -16.83 14.13 9.38
CA ARG A 18 -17.49 12.84 9.54
C ARG A 18 -18.30 12.49 8.29
N ASP A 19 -17.89 11.44 7.59
CA ASP A 19 -18.54 10.99 6.37
C ASP A 19 -19.69 10.01 6.68
N LYS A 20 -20.93 10.45 6.43
CA LYS A 20 -22.14 9.66 6.69
C LYS A 20 -22.20 8.35 5.91
N PHE A 21 -21.66 8.31 4.69
CA PHE A 21 -21.65 7.10 3.87
C PHE A 21 -20.73 6.05 4.48
N ILE A 22 -19.51 6.45 4.89
CA ILE A 22 -18.55 5.56 5.53
C ILE A 22 -19.11 5.02 6.85
N GLU A 23 -19.72 5.88 7.66
CA GLU A 23 -20.30 5.47 8.93
C GLU A 23 -21.46 4.50 8.81
N GLU A 24 -22.37 4.76 7.88
CA GLU A 24 -23.50 3.88 7.66
C GLU A 24 -23.01 2.52 7.16
N ALA A 25 -22.03 2.50 6.25
CA ALA A 25 -21.41 1.28 5.78
C ALA A 25 -20.70 0.49 6.89
N LEU A 26 -20.04 1.15 7.84
CA LEU A 26 -19.49 0.49 9.04
C LEU A 26 -20.61 -0.04 9.95
N ARG A 27 -21.64 0.76 10.22
CA ARG A 27 -22.77 0.40 11.10
C ARG A 27 -23.50 -0.84 10.61
N VAL A 28 -23.69 -0.98 9.30
CA VAL A 28 -24.34 -2.15 8.71
C VAL A 28 -23.37 -3.29 8.38
N ASN A 29 -22.13 -3.24 8.89
CA ASN A 29 -21.06 -4.22 8.64
C ASN A 29 -20.79 -4.49 7.14
N LYS A 30 -21.05 -3.49 6.27
CA LYS A 30 -20.67 -3.56 4.86
C LYS A 30 -19.17 -3.38 4.68
N PHE A 31 -18.55 -2.56 5.53
CA PHE A 31 -17.09 -2.35 5.55
C PHE A 31 -16.47 -2.95 6.81
N SER A 32 -15.29 -3.55 6.63
CA SER A 32 -14.44 -4.01 7.72
C SER A 32 -13.17 -3.17 7.75
N ILE A 33 -12.80 -2.68 8.93
CA ILE A 33 -11.50 -2.02 9.11
C ILE A 33 -10.42 -3.09 9.09
N VAL A 34 -9.49 -2.95 8.16
CA VAL A 34 -8.44 -3.93 7.91
C VAL A 34 -7.09 -3.27 8.11
N ASN A 35 -6.23 -3.91 8.91
CA ASN A 35 -4.83 -3.52 8.97
C ASN A 35 -4.15 -3.91 7.65
N GLN A 36 -3.93 -2.93 6.78
CA GLN A 36 -3.38 -3.16 5.44
C GLN A 36 -2.05 -3.90 5.45
N SER A 37 -1.16 -3.61 6.40
CA SER A 37 0.13 -4.32 6.52
C SER A 37 -0.10 -5.81 6.77
N LYS A 38 -1.01 -6.18 7.67
CA LYS A 38 -1.31 -7.60 7.94
C LYS A 38 -2.13 -8.26 6.83
N TRP A 39 -3.03 -7.51 6.21
CA TRP A 39 -3.90 -8.01 5.15
C TRP A 39 -3.15 -8.31 3.87
N LEU A 40 -2.20 -7.45 3.50
CA LEU A 40 -1.31 -7.68 2.36
C LEU A 40 -0.59 -9.03 2.49
N PHE A 41 -0.11 -9.38 3.68
CA PHE A 41 0.60 -10.64 3.92
C PHE A 41 -0.30 -11.87 4.00
N SER A 42 -1.54 -11.72 4.46
CA SER A 42 -2.44 -12.86 4.71
C SER A 42 -3.41 -13.14 3.54
N HIS A 43 -3.74 -12.13 2.74
CA HIS A 43 -4.79 -12.21 1.72
C HIS A 43 -4.33 -11.81 0.32
N SER A 44 -3.20 -11.11 0.17
CA SER A 44 -2.66 -10.92 -1.17
C SER A 44 -2.01 -12.23 -1.64
N GLY A 45 -2.43 -12.70 -2.81
CA GLY A 45 -1.76 -13.79 -3.52
C GLY A 45 -0.32 -13.45 -3.93
N MET A 46 0.15 -12.23 -3.64
CA MET A 46 1.56 -11.92 -3.58
C MET A 46 2.12 -12.59 -2.32
N LYS A 47 2.32 -13.91 -2.42
CA LYS A 47 3.31 -14.61 -1.60
C LYS A 47 4.56 -13.75 -1.71
N ILE A 48 4.97 -13.10 -0.61
CA ILE A 48 6.20 -12.31 -0.60
C ILE A 48 7.23 -13.26 -1.21
N PRO A 49 7.84 -12.89 -2.35
CA PRO A 49 8.83 -13.76 -2.94
C PRO A 49 9.86 -14.05 -1.84
N SER A 50 10.36 -15.28 -1.76
CA SER A 50 11.52 -15.51 -0.90
C SER A 50 12.56 -14.44 -1.24
N GLN A 51 13.37 -14.06 -0.25
CA GLN A 51 14.38 -13.01 -0.46
C GLN A 51 15.17 -13.25 -1.76
N GLU A 52 15.48 -14.52 -2.06
CA GLU A 52 16.08 -14.98 -3.31
C GLU A 52 15.28 -14.60 -4.57
N VAL A 53 13.96 -14.83 -4.61
CA VAL A 53 13.12 -14.49 -5.77
C VAL A 53 12.99 -12.98 -5.92
N PHE A 54 12.97 -12.24 -4.81
CA PHE A 54 12.96 -10.78 -4.83
C PHE A 54 14.28 -10.23 -5.38
N GLU A 55 15.43 -10.69 -4.85
CA GLU A 55 16.77 -10.28 -5.27
C GLU A 55 17.00 -10.60 -6.75
N LYS A 56 16.61 -11.79 -7.19
CA LYS A 56 16.71 -12.19 -8.60
C LYS A 56 15.86 -11.29 -9.50
N SER A 57 14.60 -11.07 -9.13
CA SER A 57 13.68 -10.24 -9.92
C SER A 57 14.13 -8.78 -9.96
N PHE A 58 14.64 -8.24 -8.85
CA PHE A 58 15.20 -6.90 -8.77
C PHE A 58 16.46 -6.76 -9.64
N SER A 59 17.37 -7.74 -9.57
CA SER A 59 18.57 -7.75 -10.39
C SER A 59 18.22 -7.82 -11.88
N ASP A 60 17.35 -8.74 -12.28
CA ASP A 60 17.01 -8.97 -13.69
C ASP A 60 16.18 -7.84 -14.32
N ALA A 61 15.25 -7.25 -13.56
CA ALA A 61 14.32 -6.25 -14.11
C ALA A 61 14.84 -4.82 -13.98
N ILE A 62 15.64 -4.52 -12.95
CA ILE A 62 16.10 -3.17 -12.64
C ILE A 62 17.60 -3.05 -12.89
N MET A 63 18.42 -3.82 -12.16
CA MET A 63 19.88 -3.64 -12.24
C MET A 63 20.44 -3.97 -13.62
N ARG A 64 19.95 -5.04 -14.26
CA ARG A 64 20.41 -5.44 -15.59
C ARG A 64 20.15 -4.34 -16.62
N ARG A 65 18.98 -3.71 -16.60
CA ARG A 65 18.68 -2.56 -17.47
C ARG A 65 19.58 -1.37 -17.17
N ILE A 66 19.83 -1.09 -15.89
CA ILE A 66 20.71 0.02 -15.49
C ILE A 66 22.14 -0.19 -15.99
N VAL A 67 22.65 -1.42 -15.88
CA VAL A 67 24.02 -1.80 -16.24
C VAL A 67 24.20 -1.95 -17.75
N GLU A 68 23.22 -2.56 -18.45
CA GLU A 68 23.31 -2.85 -19.89
C GLU A 68 22.88 -1.67 -20.77
N GLU A 69 21.83 -0.94 -20.38
CA GLU A 69 21.32 0.18 -21.18
C GLU A 69 22.00 1.51 -20.83
N GLY A 70 22.81 1.53 -19.77
CA GLY A 70 23.53 2.70 -19.29
C GLY A 70 22.56 3.80 -18.89
N THR A 71 22.15 3.85 -17.63
CA THR A 71 21.35 4.99 -17.17
C THR A 71 22.15 6.26 -17.42
N GLY A 72 21.62 7.18 -18.23
CA GLY A 72 22.07 8.57 -18.32
C GLY A 72 21.97 9.35 -16.99
N PHE A 73 21.87 8.66 -15.86
CA PHE A 73 22.06 9.20 -14.52
C PHE A 73 23.53 9.57 -14.35
N GLY A 74 23.80 10.89 -14.35
CA GLY A 74 25.15 11.44 -14.29
C GLY A 74 25.43 12.54 -15.31
N ARG A 75 24.48 12.86 -16.20
CA ARG A 75 24.49 14.13 -16.95
C ARG A 75 23.60 15.16 -16.26
N TYR A 76 24.07 15.69 -15.14
CA TYR A 76 23.68 17.00 -14.63
C TYR A 76 24.91 17.90 -14.72
#